data_AF-A0A3D2UPG9-F1
#
_entry.id   AF-A0A3D2UPG9-F1
#
_cell.length_a   1.000
_cell.length_b   1.000
_cell.length_c   1.000
_cell.angle_alpha   90.00
_cell.angle_beta   90.00
_cell.angle_gamma   90.00
#
_symmetry.space_group_name_H-M   'P 1'
#
loop_
_entity.id
_entity.type
_entity.pdbx_description
1 polymer ?
#
loop_
_entity_poly.entity_id
_entity_poly.type
_entity_poly.pdbx_seq_one_letter_code
_entity_poly.pdbx_strand_id
1 'polypeptide(L)'
;ISILESDIHTIEFEDKDALLKSENLEDVVKHIPIKHSRPLMKWTGLFLNEKSFYAIDDVQKSKLVIPLGHLVNIDVGVVTGRNSFFVFNEKTRKELLANKFTLPIIGKTSTLKSIVFDEEDFDKYQLTEPGYLLNLSGIPEREIPNKIKEYIAYGESEDVHKGYKCRVRKRWFDVPSIYVPDAFMFRQIHKYPLFVVNRAGATSTDTIHRVRFINGTKPEKLAAICFNSLTLAWAEVSGRSYGGGVLELETSEAEHLPIPYSSKIEIDSRKVDFLLRNGKDLEALEYVDNVVLSNYMGISNSTIKHIRSAWVELRNRRTSRRFVKEQKQAKSIYEQSKPQ
;
A
#
# COMPACT_ATOMS: atom_id res chain seq x y z
N ILE A 1 -26.44 14.89 17.34
CA ILE A 1 -25.27 15.34 18.13
C ILE A 1 -24.42 16.16 17.18
N SER A 2 -24.39 17.49 17.33
CA SER A 2 -23.49 18.33 16.54
C SER A 2 -22.07 17.91 16.91
N ILE A 3 -21.32 17.35 15.95
CA ILE A 3 -19.89 17.20 16.12
C ILE A 3 -19.37 18.63 16.24
N LEU A 4 -18.87 19.01 17.41
CA LEU A 4 -18.14 20.26 17.58
C LEU A 4 -16.92 20.18 16.65
N GLU A 5 -17.00 20.84 15.50
CA GLU A 5 -15.84 20.98 14.63
C GLU A 5 -14.85 21.88 15.37
N SER A 6 -13.68 21.34 15.68
CA SER A 6 -12.59 22.12 16.26
C SER A 6 -11.86 22.83 15.12
N ASP A 7 -11.72 24.15 15.24
CA ASP A 7 -10.89 24.95 14.35
C ASP A 7 -9.42 24.62 14.59
N ILE A 8 -8.70 24.19 13.55
CA ILE A 8 -7.29 23.83 13.63
C ILE A 8 -6.48 24.71 12.70
N HIS A 9 -5.47 25.38 13.27
CA HIS A 9 -4.44 26.10 12.53
C HIS A 9 -3.13 25.31 12.61
N THR A 10 -2.42 25.19 11.48
CA THR A 10 -1.15 24.46 11.42
C THR A 10 -0.02 25.41 11.12
N ILE A 11 0.94 25.49 12.05
CA ILE A 11 2.19 26.26 11.94
C ILE A 11 3.37 25.30 11.80
N GLU A 12 4.33 25.64 10.96
CA GLU A 12 5.59 24.90 10.80
C GLU A 12 6.75 25.89 10.89
N PHE A 13 7.74 25.54 11.71
CA PHE A 13 8.98 26.29 11.86
C PHE A 13 10.15 25.43 11.38
N GLU A 14 11.16 26.06 10.81
CA GLU A 14 12.36 25.36 10.31
C GLU A 14 13.10 24.64 11.45
N ASP A 15 13.24 25.31 12.60
CA ASP A 15 13.91 24.77 13.77
C ASP A 15 13.34 25.35 15.09
N LYS A 16 13.97 24.92 16.19
CA LYS A 16 13.62 25.38 17.54
C LYS A 16 13.85 26.88 17.71
N ASP A 17 14.91 27.43 17.11
CA ASP A 17 15.27 28.83 17.32
C ASP A 17 14.28 29.74 16.59
N ALA A 18 13.80 29.36 15.41
CA ALA A 18 12.73 30.03 14.69
C ALA A 18 11.41 30.04 15.47
N LEU A 19 11.06 28.92 16.13
CA LEU A 19 9.90 28.87 17.03
C LEU A 19 10.07 29.81 18.22
N LEU A 20 11.23 29.78 18.89
CA LEU A 20 11.48 30.59 20.08
C LEU A 20 11.62 32.10 19.77
N LYS A 21 12.00 32.45 18.54
CA LYS A 21 12.05 33.84 18.06
C LYS A 21 10.69 34.39 17.63
N SER A 22 9.65 33.56 17.51
CA SER A 22 8.32 34.05 17.18
C SER A 22 7.76 34.80 18.40
N GLU A 23 7.71 36.13 18.32
CA GLU A 23 7.35 36.97 19.47
C GLU A 23 5.90 36.79 19.91
N ASN A 24 4.99 36.40 18.99
CA ASN A 24 3.59 36.13 19.30
C ASN A 24 2.97 35.07 18.38
N LEU A 25 2.65 33.89 18.93
CA LEU A 25 1.98 32.81 18.21
C LEU A 25 0.55 33.17 17.78
N GLU A 26 -0.17 34.01 18.54
CA GLU A 26 -1.52 34.43 18.17
C GLU A 26 -1.52 35.24 16.87
N ASP A 27 -0.53 36.12 16.70
CA ASP A 27 -0.40 36.91 15.47
C ASP A 27 0.00 36.04 14.27
N VAL A 28 0.84 35.03 14.48
CA VAL A 28 1.16 34.04 13.44
C VAL A 28 -0.08 33.27 13.01
N VAL A 29 -0.94 32.88 13.97
CA VAL A 29 -2.15 32.09 13.71
C VAL A 29 -3.24 32.90 13.00
N LYS A 30 -3.36 34.21 13.24
CA LYS A 30 -4.40 35.08 12.63
C LYS A 30 -4.45 35.01 11.11
N HIS A 31 -3.32 34.72 10.45
CA HIS A 31 -3.21 34.66 8.99
C HIS A 31 -3.22 33.23 8.43
N ILE A 32 -3.41 32.22 9.27
CA ILE A 32 -3.38 30.82 8.87
C ILE A 32 -4.80 30.32 8.65
N PRO A 33 -5.08 29.68 7.50
CA PRO A 33 -6.41 29.17 7.21
C PRO A 33 -6.85 28.15 8.25
N ILE A 34 -8.10 28.30 8.71
CA ILE A 34 -8.76 27.32 9.55
C ILE A 34 -8.96 26.03 8.74
N LYS A 35 -8.68 24.89 9.36
CA LYS A 35 -8.97 23.56 8.83
C LYS A 35 -9.68 22.75 9.89
N HIS A 36 -10.44 21.75 9.45
CA HIS A 36 -11.18 20.87 10.35
C HIS A 36 -10.77 19.42 10.09
N SER A 37 -10.45 18.71 11.18
CA SER A 37 -10.22 17.27 11.09
C SER A 37 -11.50 16.52 10.70
N ARG A 38 -11.33 15.34 10.11
CA ARG A 38 -12.42 14.46 9.66
C ARG A 38 -12.16 13.04 10.14
N PRO A 39 -13.20 12.21 10.29
CA PRO A 39 -13.01 10.77 10.42
C PRO A 39 -12.05 10.26 9.35
N LEU A 40 -11.11 9.40 9.76
CA LEU A 40 -10.08 8.78 8.92
C LEU A 40 -8.96 9.70 8.41
N MET A 41 -9.09 11.03 8.48
CA MET A 41 -7.97 11.94 8.23
C MET A 41 -6.95 11.86 9.37
N LYS A 42 -5.68 11.68 9.03
CA LYS A 42 -4.57 11.84 9.98
C LYS A 42 -4.12 13.28 10.03
N TRP A 43 -3.49 13.65 11.14
CA TRP A 43 -2.98 15.01 11.38
C TRP A 43 -2.02 15.52 10.30
N THR A 44 -1.37 14.62 9.56
CA THR A 44 -0.50 14.96 8.42
C THR A 44 -1.24 15.71 7.31
N GLY A 45 -2.53 15.42 7.08
CA GLY A 45 -3.35 16.11 6.09
C GLY A 45 -3.58 17.60 6.40
N LEU A 46 -3.43 18.01 7.67
CA LEU A 46 -3.59 19.42 8.08
C LEU A 46 -2.45 20.33 7.60
N PHE A 47 -1.35 19.76 7.11
CA PHE A 47 -0.23 20.55 6.56
C PHE A 47 -0.43 20.97 5.12
N LEU A 48 -1.41 20.40 4.43
CA LEU A 48 -1.74 20.81 3.06
C LEU A 48 -2.05 22.31 3.01
N ASN A 49 -1.60 22.98 1.95
CA ASN A 49 -2.08 24.34 1.68
C ASN A 49 -3.62 24.37 1.54
N GLU A 50 -4.21 25.54 1.80
CA GLU A 50 -5.67 25.74 1.82
C GLU A 50 -6.37 25.19 0.57
N LYS A 51 -5.87 25.55 -0.62
CA LYS A 51 -6.47 25.15 -1.90
C LYS A 51 -6.49 23.63 -2.08
N SER A 52 -5.43 22.95 -1.65
CA SER A 52 -5.30 21.50 -1.81
C SER A 52 -6.10 20.75 -0.74
N PHE A 53 -6.16 21.29 0.47
CA PHE A 53 -7.00 20.76 1.55
C PHE A 53 -8.48 20.77 1.14
N TYR A 54 -9.02 21.93 0.76
CA TYR A 54 -10.42 22.04 0.38
C TYR A 54 -10.75 21.32 -0.93
N ALA A 55 -9.84 21.29 -1.91
CA ALA A 55 -10.05 20.53 -3.14
C ALA A 55 -10.26 19.03 -2.88
N ILE A 56 -9.50 18.44 -1.94
CA ILE A 56 -9.73 17.04 -1.55
C ILE A 56 -11.06 16.92 -0.79
N ASP A 57 -11.28 17.78 0.21
CA ASP A 57 -12.45 17.70 1.09
C ASP A 57 -13.77 17.85 0.33
N ASP A 58 -13.83 18.74 -0.66
CA ASP A 58 -15.02 18.95 -1.49
C ASP A 58 -15.26 17.77 -2.43
N VAL A 59 -14.22 17.28 -3.11
CA VAL A 59 -14.37 16.24 -4.13
C VAL A 59 -14.69 14.88 -3.49
N GLN A 60 -14.10 14.54 -2.33
CA GLN A 60 -14.40 13.29 -1.64
C GLN A 60 -15.85 13.19 -1.13
N LYS A 61 -16.52 14.33 -0.88
CA LYS A 61 -17.93 14.41 -0.46
C LYS A 61 -18.92 14.26 -1.61
N SER A 62 -18.44 14.22 -2.86
CA SER A 62 -19.30 14.06 -4.02
C SER A 62 -20.09 12.76 -3.95
N LYS A 63 -21.38 12.80 -4.33
CA LYS A 63 -22.23 11.60 -4.44
C LYS A 63 -21.76 10.60 -5.51
N LEU A 64 -20.82 11.02 -6.37
CA LEU A 64 -20.20 10.18 -7.39
C LEU A 64 -19.01 9.37 -6.85
N VAL A 65 -18.65 9.57 -5.60
CA VAL A 65 -17.54 8.90 -4.91
C VAL A 65 -18.13 7.94 -3.89
N ILE A 66 -17.61 6.71 -3.86
CA ILE A 66 -17.97 5.69 -2.88
C ILE A 66 -16.71 5.14 -2.20
N PRO A 67 -16.82 4.62 -0.97
CA PRO A 67 -15.72 3.88 -0.35
C PRO A 67 -15.34 2.65 -1.18
N LEU A 68 -14.05 2.35 -1.29
CA LEU A 68 -13.55 1.14 -1.96
C LEU A 68 -14.20 -0.15 -1.41
N GLY A 69 -14.48 -0.20 -0.10
CA GLY A 69 -15.14 -1.33 0.56
C GLY A 69 -16.55 -1.65 0.05
N HIS A 70 -17.18 -0.75 -0.71
CA HIS A 70 -18.45 -1.06 -1.38
C HIS A 70 -18.27 -1.94 -2.64
N LEU A 71 -17.05 -2.00 -3.16
CA LEU A 71 -16.70 -2.71 -4.40
C LEU A 71 -15.91 -3.98 -4.16
N VAL A 72 -15.22 -4.06 -3.02
CA VAL A 72 -14.30 -5.14 -2.67
C VAL A 72 -14.27 -5.41 -1.16
N ASN A 73 -13.84 -6.60 -0.78
CA ASN A 73 -13.42 -6.92 0.60
C ASN A 73 -11.90 -6.99 0.66
N ILE A 74 -11.30 -6.43 1.72
CA ILE A 74 -9.84 -6.32 1.86
C ILE A 74 -9.37 -7.06 3.12
N ASP A 75 -8.50 -8.05 2.93
CA ASP A 75 -7.87 -8.80 4.01
C ASP A 75 -6.35 -8.58 4.04
N VAL A 76 -5.76 -8.82 5.21
CA VAL A 76 -4.30 -8.92 5.33
C VAL A 76 -3.78 -10.13 4.55
N GLY A 77 -2.59 -9.99 3.97
CA GLY A 77 -1.84 -11.10 3.37
C GLY A 77 -1.45 -12.19 4.36
N VAL A 78 -0.81 -13.24 3.83
CA VAL A 78 -0.41 -14.42 4.62
C VAL A 78 0.70 -14.05 5.63
N VAL A 79 0.43 -14.31 6.91
CA VAL A 79 1.39 -14.16 8.00
C VAL A 79 2.07 -15.50 8.27
N THR A 80 3.20 -15.75 7.63
CA THR A 80 3.95 -17.02 7.78
C THR A 80 4.63 -17.12 9.14
N GLY A 81 5.02 -15.99 9.75
CA GLY A 81 5.85 -15.93 10.96
C GLY A 81 7.35 -16.08 10.71
N ARG A 82 7.75 -16.63 9.55
CA ARG A 82 9.15 -16.79 9.13
C ARG A 82 9.21 -16.99 7.61
N ASN A 83 9.19 -15.90 6.84
CA ASN A 83 9.16 -15.99 5.37
C ASN A 83 10.34 -16.80 4.80
N SER A 84 11.53 -16.67 5.38
CA SER A 84 12.73 -17.42 4.95
C SER A 84 12.59 -18.94 5.06
N PHE A 85 11.67 -19.45 5.88
CA PHE A 85 11.39 -20.88 6.03
C PHE A 85 10.19 -21.34 5.20
N PHE A 86 9.13 -20.53 5.10
CA PHE A 86 7.89 -20.95 4.44
C PHE A 86 7.81 -20.58 2.95
N VAL A 87 8.64 -19.64 2.48
CA VAL A 87 8.60 -19.15 1.10
C VAL A 87 9.86 -19.59 0.36
N PHE A 88 9.68 -20.51 -0.57
CA PHE A 88 10.74 -21.13 -1.35
C PHE A 88 11.00 -20.37 -2.66
N ASN A 89 12.26 -20.38 -3.07
CA ASN A 89 12.62 -20.21 -4.47
C ASN A 89 12.44 -21.55 -5.23
N GLU A 90 12.52 -21.51 -6.56
CA GLU A 90 12.30 -22.69 -7.39
C GLU A 90 13.33 -23.81 -7.13
N LYS A 91 14.56 -23.46 -6.75
CA LYS A 91 15.61 -24.43 -6.40
C LYS A 91 15.20 -25.27 -5.19
N THR A 92 14.87 -24.62 -4.07
CA THR A 92 14.42 -25.29 -2.85
C THR A 92 13.15 -26.10 -3.08
N ARG A 93 12.20 -25.56 -3.85
CA ARG A 93 10.96 -26.27 -4.20
C ARG A 93 11.23 -27.60 -4.93
N LYS A 94 12.16 -27.59 -5.90
CA LYS A 94 12.58 -28.79 -6.64
C LYS A 94 13.35 -29.78 -5.79
N GLU A 95 14.30 -29.31 -4.98
CA GLU A 95 15.11 -30.16 -4.09
C GLU A 95 14.23 -30.96 -3.12
N LEU A 96 13.19 -30.32 -2.58
CA LEU A 96 12.21 -30.91 -1.67
C LEU A 96 11.08 -31.68 -2.35
N LEU A 97 11.03 -31.68 -3.70
CA LEU A 97 9.93 -32.25 -4.48
C LEU A 97 8.54 -31.70 -4.07
N ALA A 98 8.49 -30.42 -3.69
CA ALA A 98 7.36 -29.81 -3.03
C ALA A 98 6.28 -29.27 -3.99
N ASN A 99 6.32 -29.61 -5.27
CA ASN A 99 5.47 -29.01 -6.31
C ASN A 99 3.97 -29.03 -5.97
N LYS A 100 3.48 -30.14 -5.41
CA LYS A 100 2.07 -30.34 -5.02
C LYS A 100 1.73 -29.77 -3.63
N PHE A 101 2.74 -29.28 -2.91
CA PHE A 101 2.65 -28.79 -1.53
C PHE A 101 2.98 -27.30 -1.44
N THR A 102 3.02 -26.61 -2.57
CA THR A 102 3.33 -25.18 -2.65
C THR A 102 2.30 -24.43 -3.46
N LEU A 103 2.12 -23.15 -3.13
CA LEU A 103 1.29 -22.21 -3.89
C LEU A 103 2.11 -20.98 -4.31
N PRO A 104 1.83 -20.38 -5.48
CA PRO A 104 2.45 -19.12 -5.88
C PRO A 104 2.19 -18.01 -4.84
N ILE A 105 3.21 -17.24 -4.48
CA ILE A 105 3.13 -16.13 -3.52
C ILE A 105 4.01 -14.95 -3.93
N ILE A 106 3.53 -13.74 -3.64
CA ILE A 106 4.28 -12.50 -3.83
C ILE A 106 4.58 -11.87 -2.48
N GLY A 107 5.86 -11.57 -2.24
CA GLY A 107 6.34 -10.99 -0.99
C GLY A 107 6.61 -9.48 -1.02
N LYS A 108 6.79 -8.94 -2.23
CA LYS A 108 7.42 -7.64 -2.44
C LYS A 108 6.62 -6.80 -3.43
N THR A 109 6.18 -5.61 -3.01
CA THR A 109 5.39 -4.71 -3.86
C THR A 109 6.18 -4.13 -5.03
N SER A 110 7.51 -4.05 -4.97
CA SER A 110 8.33 -3.44 -6.03
C SER A 110 8.30 -4.19 -7.37
N THR A 111 7.82 -5.43 -7.38
CA THR A 111 7.67 -6.25 -8.59
C THR A 111 6.30 -6.08 -9.23
N LEU A 112 5.31 -5.59 -8.47
CA LEU A 112 3.98 -5.23 -8.94
C LEU A 112 4.03 -3.81 -9.53
N LYS A 113 4.20 -3.70 -10.85
CA LYS A 113 4.43 -2.41 -11.52
C LYS A 113 3.22 -1.89 -12.31
N SER A 114 2.14 -2.66 -12.38
CA SER A 114 0.97 -2.33 -13.19
C SER A 114 -0.33 -2.80 -12.54
N ILE A 115 -1.47 -2.53 -13.18
CA ILE A 115 -2.81 -2.86 -12.67
C ILE A 115 -3.21 -4.33 -12.90
N VAL A 116 -2.44 -5.11 -13.64
CA VAL A 116 -2.61 -6.56 -13.82
C VAL A 116 -1.30 -7.27 -13.48
N PHE A 117 -1.40 -8.40 -12.80
CA PHE A 117 -0.30 -9.33 -12.55
C PHE A 117 -0.69 -10.72 -13.03
N ASP A 118 -0.02 -11.21 -14.08
CA ASP A 118 -0.33 -12.49 -14.74
C ASP A 118 0.78 -13.54 -14.58
N GLU A 119 0.61 -14.68 -15.24
CA GLU A 119 1.57 -15.79 -15.21
C GLU A 119 2.96 -15.39 -15.72
N GLU A 120 3.04 -14.55 -16.77
CA GLU A 120 4.33 -14.08 -17.28
C GLU A 120 5.04 -13.15 -16.29
N ASP A 121 4.28 -12.30 -15.59
CA ASP A 121 4.81 -11.47 -14.52
C ASP A 121 5.32 -12.32 -13.35
N PHE A 122 4.59 -13.38 -13.00
CA PHE A 122 5.00 -14.33 -11.97
C PHE A 122 6.26 -15.12 -12.37
N ASP A 123 6.36 -15.53 -13.63
CA ASP A 123 7.56 -16.20 -14.16
C ASP A 123 8.80 -15.31 -14.05
N LYS A 124 8.68 -14.02 -14.38
CA LYS A 124 9.78 -13.05 -14.20
C LYS A 124 10.09 -12.83 -12.72
N TYR A 125 9.07 -12.78 -11.87
CA TYR A 125 9.22 -12.59 -10.42
C TYR A 125 10.06 -13.72 -9.80
N GLN A 126 9.72 -14.99 -10.06
CA GLN A 126 10.37 -16.14 -9.45
C GLN A 126 11.85 -16.32 -9.83
N LEU A 127 12.34 -15.63 -10.87
CA LEU A 127 13.76 -15.60 -11.23
C LEU A 127 14.61 -14.82 -10.24
N THR A 128 13.99 -13.88 -9.50
CA THR A 128 14.71 -12.92 -8.65
C THR A 128 14.27 -12.97 -7.18
N GLU A 129 13.09 -13.47 -6.90
CA GLU A 129 12.49 -13.47 -5.58
C GLU A 129 11.90 -14.86 -5.25
N PRO A 130 11.88 -15.30 -3.98
CA PRO A 130 11.13 -16.47 -3.55
C PRO A 130 9.64 -16.32 -3.90
N GLY A 131 9.06 -17.34 -4.52
CA GLY A 131 7.72 -17.29 -5.10
C GLY A 131 6.78 -18.43 -4.73
N TYR A 132 7.19 -19.36 -3.87
CA TYR A 132 6.38 -20.54 -3.56
C TYR A 132 6.18 -20.72 -2.06
N LEU A 133 4.96 -20.53 -1.58
CA LEU A 133 4.57 -20.75 -0.19
C LEU A 133 4.35 -22.25 0.05
N LEU A 134 5.07 -22.85 0.99
CA LEU A 134 4.75 -24.17 1.52
C LEU A 134 3.35 -24.16 2.16
N ASN A 135 2.45 -25.01 1.66
CA ASN A 135 1.09 -25.17 2.14
C ASN A 135 0.80 -26.64 2.45
N LEU A 136 0.80 -26.96 3.74
CA LEU A 136 0.48 -28.29 4.27
C LEU A 136 -0.87 -28.33 5.01
N SER A 137 -1.59 -27.21 5.00
CA SER A 137 -2.87 -27.06 5.69
C SER A 137 -3.89 -28.06 5.13
N GLY A 138 -4.47 -28.88 6.03
CA GLY A 138 -5.41 -29.92 5.66
C GLY A 138 -4.79 -31.23 5.13
N ILE A 139 -3.47 -31.29 4.97
CA ILE A 139 -2.77 -32.50 4.49
C ILE A 139 -2.44 -33.40 5.69
N PRO A 140 -2.92 -34.65 5.74
CA PRO A 140 -2.57 -35.59 6.81
C PRO A 140 -1.06 -35.89 6.84
N GLU A 141 -0.49 -36.05 8.03
CA GLU A 141 0.96 -36.23 8.19
C GLU A 141 1.51 -37.48 7.47
N ARG A 142 0.70 -38.55 7.38
CA ARG A 142 1.04 -39.76 6.61
C ARG A 142 1.21 -39.50 5.10
N GLU A 143 0.59 -38.44 4.57
CA GLU A 143 0.61 -38.06 3.14
C GLU A 143 1.71 -37.03 2.83
N ILE A 144 2.38 -36.49 3.86
CA ILE A 144 3.52 -35.58 3.70
C ILE A 144 4.76 -36.40 3.28
N PRO A 145 5.43 -36.06 2.16
CA PRO A 145 6.66 -36.72 1.71
C PRO A 145 7.80 -36.62 2.73
N ASN A 146 8.66 -37.64 2.80
CA ASN A 146 9.79 -37.70 3.75
C ASN A 146 10.71 -36.48 3.63
N LYS A 147 11.03 -36.02 2.41
CA LYS A 147 11.84 -34.80 2.23
C LYS A 147 11.26 -33.56 2.88
N ILE A 148 9.93 -33.41 2.86
CA ILE A 148 9.26 -32.28 3.52
C ILE A 148 9.26 -32.48 5.04
N LYS A 149 9.10 -33.72 5.52
CA LYS A 149 9.22 -34.03 6.96
C LYS A 149 10.63 -33.74 7.50
N GLU A 150 11.66 -34.11 6.75
CA GLU A 150 13.06 -33.77 7.06
C GLU A 150 13.25 -32.25 7.10
N TYR A 151 12.67 -31.51 6.15
CA TYR A 151 12.70 -30.05 6.15
C TYR A 151 11.98 -29.42 7.35
N ILE A 152 10.85 -30.01 7.78
CA ILE A 152 10.15 -29.61 9.01
C ILE A 152 11.03 -29.86 10.23
N ALA A 153 11.63 -31.04 10.36
CA ALA A 153 12.54 -31.38 11.46
C ALA A 153 13.76 -30.44 11.50
N TYR A 154 14.29 -30.05 10.34
CA TYR A 154 15.30 -28.99 10.25
C TYR A 154 14.80 -27.64 10.77
N GLY A 155 13.57 -27.24 10.43
CA GLY A 155 12.94 -26.04 11.02
C GLY A 155 12.79 -26.12 12.54
N GLU A 156 12.63 -27.33 13.09
CA GLU A 156 12.62 -27.56 14.54
C GLU A 156 13.99 -27.37 15.16
N SER A 157 15.05 -27.92 14.54
CA SER A 157 16.44 -27.72 15.01
C SER A 157 16.89 -26.25 14.94
N GLU A 158 16.35 -25.49 13.99
CA GLU A 158 16.60 -24.04 13.82
C GLU A 158 15.63 -23.16 14.62
N ASP A 159 14.88 -23.72 15.57
CA ASP A 159 13.96 -23.00 16.45
C ASP A 159 12.87 -22.19 15.73
N VAL A 160 12.55 -22.49 14.47
CA VAL A 160 11.47 -21.83 13.72
C VAL A 160 10.13 -22.02 14.41
N HIS A 161 9.89 -23.21 14.94
CA HIS A 161 8.69 -23.59 15.70
C HIS A 161 8.48 -22.75 16.98
N LYS A 162 9.55 -22.21 17.59
CA LYS A 162 9.47 -21.39 18.81
C LYS A 162 8.99 -19.96 18.56
N GLY A 163 9.06 -19.48 17.30
CA GLY A 163 8.59 -18.16 16.92
C GLY A 163 7.12 -17.97 17.28
N TYR A 164 6.73 -16.78 17.78
CA TYR A 164 5.41 -16.52 18.36
C TYR A 164 4.25 -17.03 17.48
N LYS A 165 4.25 -16.71 16.18
CA LYS A 165 3.20 -17.13 15.24
C LYS A 165 3.19 -18.63 14.97
N CYS A 166 4.37 -19.27 14.97
CA CYS A 166 4.49 -20.72 14.77
C CYS A 166 4.01 -21.49 16.01
N ARG A 167 4.46 -21.06 17.20
CA ARG A 167 4.20 -21.71 18.49
C ARG A 167 2.71 -21.79 18.86
N VAL A 168 1.91 -20.83 18.43
CA VAL A 168 0.47 -20.78 18.76
C VAL A 168 -0.41 -21.63 17.83
N ARG A 169 0.16 -22.27 16.81
CA ARG A 169 -0.58 -23.13 15.87
C ARG A 169 -0.63 -24.57 16.36
N LYS A 170 -1.68 -25.32 16.00
CA LYS A 170 -1.83 -26.74 16.34
C LYS A 170 -0.70 -27.60 15.76
N ARG A 171 -0.45 -27.49 14.46
CA ARG A 171 0.80 -27.91 13.82
C ARG A 171 1.57 -26.64 13.51
N TRP A 172 2.76 -26.48 14.08
CA TRP A 172 3.49 -25.20 14.02
C TRP A 172 3.76 -24.74 12.58
N PHE A 173 3.87 -25.69 11.65
CA PHE A 173 4.11 -25.50 10.23
C PHE A 173 2.84 -25.26 9.39
N ASP A 174 1.63 -25.38 9.94
CA ASP A 174 0.39 -25.07 9.22
C ASP A 174 0.14 -23.55 9.21
N VAL A 175 0.48 -22.91 8.09
CA VAL A 175 0.23 -21.48 7.91
C VAL A 175 -1.28 -21.25 7.70
N PRO A 176 -1.95 -20.45 8.55
CA PRO A 176 -3.40 -20.25 8.47
C PRO A 176 -3.81 -19.26 7.38
N SER A 177 -5.11 -19.25 7.07
CA SER A 177 -5.78 -18.23 6.24
C SER A 177 -5.17 -18.05 4.84
N ILE A 178 -4.74 -19.14 4.21
CA ILE A 178 -4.25 -19.13 2.82
C ILE A 178 -5.45 -19.19 1.87
N TYR A 179 -5.52 -18.24 0.94
CA TYR A 179 -6.42 -18.26 -0.21
C TYR A 179 -5.80 -17.43 -1.34
N VAL A 180 -6.20 -17.72 -2.57
CA VAL A 180 -5.82 -16.93 -3.75
C VAL A 180 -6.83 -15.78 -3.90
N PRO A 181 -6.41 -14.51 -3.74
CA PRO A 181 -7.29 -13.37 -3.95
C PRO A 181 -7.53 -13.07 -5.43
N ASP A 182 -8.57 -12.30 -5.72
CA ASP A 182 -8.84 -11.81 -7.06
C ASP A 182 -7.94 -10.62 -7.44
N ALA A 183 -7.45 -9.90 -6.44
CA ALA A 183 -6.56 -8.76 -6.61
C ALA A 183 -5.66 -8.54 -5.38
N PHE A 184 -4.65 -7.72 -5.57
CA PHE A 184 -3.76 -7.23 -4.53
C PHE A 184 -3.93 -5.73 -4.36
N MET A 185 -3.71 -5.25 -3.14
CA MET A 185 -3.54 -3.83 -2.89
C MET A 185 -2.33 -3.61 -2.00
N PHE A 186 -1.55 -2.57 -2.30
CA PHE A 186 -0.36 -2.30 -1.49
C PHE A 186 -0.78 -1.88 -0.08
N ARG A 187 -0.28 -2.61 0.93
CA ARG A 187 -0.36 -2.20 2.33
C ARG A 187 0.78 -1.24 2.64
N GLN A 188 2.01 -1.67 2.35
CA GLN A 188 3.21 -0.84 2.49
C GLN A 188 3.59 -0.19 1.15
N ILE A 189 3.56 1.13 1.13
CA ILE A 189 3.59 1.97 -0.07
C ILE A 189 4.80 2.89 -0.04
N HIS A 190 5.66 2.78 -1.05
CA HIS A 190 6.76 3.72 -1.27
C HIS A 190 6.38 4.84 -2.24
N LYS A 191 5.84 4.50 -3.42
CA LYS A 191 5.54 5.46 -4.49
C LYS A 191 4.10 5.95 -4.44
N TYR A 192 3.14 5.06 -4.63
CA TYR A 192 1.71 5.32 -4.59
C TYR A 192 0.98 4.03 -4.22
N PRO A 193 -0.25 4.08 -3.68
CA PRO A 193 -1.10 2.91 -3.61
C PRO A 193 -1.33 2.36 -5.02
N LEU A 194 -1.31 1.05 -5.17
CA LEU A 194 -1.61 0.38 -6.42
C LEU A 194 -2.55 -0.79 -6.14
N PHE A 195 -3.56 -0.90 -6.99
CA PHE A 195 -4.53 -1.98 -7.01
C PHE A 195 -4.24 -2.85 -8.24
N VAL A 196 -4.05 -4.15 -8.04
CA VAL A 196 -3.50 -5.05 -9.06
C VAL A 196 -4.35 -6.29 -9.18
N VAL A 197 -4.96 -6.52 -10.34
CA VAL A 197 -5.75 -7.73 -10.62
C VAL A 197 -4.82 -8.93 -10.68
N ASN A 198 -5.15 -9.98 -9.91
CA ASN A 198 -4.38 -11.20 -9.83
C ASN A 198 -4.88 -12.22 -10.87
N ARG A 199 -4.14 -12.36 -11.97
CA ARG A 199 -4.34 -13.40 -12.97
C ARG A 199 -3.34 -14.55 -12.86
N ALA A 200 -2.29 -14.38 -12.04
CA ALA A 200 -1.27 -15.39 -11.82
C ALA A 200 -1.70 -16.53 -10.86
N GLY A 201 -2.85 -16.40 -10.21
CA GLY A 201 -3.29 -17.35 -9.20
C GLY A 201 -2.41 -17.36 -7.93
N ALA A 202 -1.71 -16.26 -7.65
CA ALA A 202 -0.81 -16.14 -6.50
C ALA A 202 -1.52 -15.61 -5.25
N THR A 203 -1.02 -15.95 -4.06
CA THR A 203 -1.35 -15.23 -2.81
C THR A 203 -0.28 -14.17 -2.52
N SER A 204 -0.39 -13.46 -1.40
CA SER A 204 0.63 -12.51 -0.95
C SER A 204 1.03 -12.71 0.51
N THR A 205 2.18 -12.17 0.90
CA THR A 205 2.54 -11.97 2.31
C THR A 205 1.79 -10.77 2.90
N ASP A 206 1.83 -10.63 4.23
CA ASP A 206 1.18 -9.58 5.01
C ASP A 206 1.56 -8.13 4.67
N THR A 207 2.64 -7.92 3.90
CA THR A 207 3.04 -6.62 3.31
C THR A 207 2.14 -6.15 2.15
N ILE A 208 1.25 -7.01 1.67
CA ILE A 208 0.33 -6.74 0.56
C ILE A 208 -1.06 -7.25 0.95
N HIS A 209 -2.06 -6.39 0.85
CA HIS A 209 -3.44 -6.79 1.08
C HIS A 209 -3.92 -7.72 -0.02
N ARG A 210 -4.79 -8.64 0.37
CA ARG A 210 -5.53 -9.56 -0.48
C ARG A 210 -6.94 -9.03 -0.65
N VAL A 211 -7.42 -9.03 -1.88
CA VAL A 211 -8.67 -8.38 -2.23
C VAL A 211 -9.60 -9.37 -2.93
N ARG A 212 -10.88 -9.36 -2.55
CA ARG A 212 -11.95 -10.05 -3.28
C ARG A 212 -12.94 -9.06 -3.85
N PHE A 213 -13.36 -9.25 -5.09
CA PHE A 213 -14.38 -8.40 -5.68
C PHE A 213 -15.77 -8.75 -5.13
N ILE A 214 -16.59 -7.73 -4.93
CA ILE A 214 -18.03 -7.89 -4.70
C ILE A 214 -18.71 -8.05 -6.07
N ASN A 215 -19.78 -8.86 -6.14
CA ASN A 215 -20.50 -9.17 -7.37
C ASN A 215 -20.87 -7.91 -8.17
N GLY A 216 -20.56 -7.92 -9.47
CA GLY A 216 -20.86 -6.83 -10.41
C GLY A 216 -19.71 -5.83 -10.62
N THR A 217 -18.67 -5.84 -9.79
CA THR A 217 -17.47 -5.04 -9.98
C THR A 217 -16.63 -5.58 -11.14
N LYS A 218 -16.31 -4.73 -12.12
CA LYS A 218 -15.39 -5.08 -13.22
C LYS A 218 -13.92 -4.91 -12.76
N PRO A 219 -13.10 -5.98 -12.69
CA PRO A 219 -11.78 -5.97 -12.05
C PRO A 219 -10.80 -4.92 -12.59
N GLU A 220 -10.47 -4.99 -13.89
CA GLU A 220 -9.45 -4.13 -14.51
C GLU A 220 -9.92 -2.68 -14.62
N LYS A 221 -11.24 -2.48 -14.75
CA LYS A 221 -11.84 -1.14 -14.70
C LYS A 221 -11.66 -0.52 -13.32
N LEU A 222 -11.93 -1.28 -12.24
CA LEU A 222 -11.70 -0.77 -10.89
C LEU A 222 -10.21 -0.49 -10.66
N ALA A 223 -9.33 -1.42 -11.03
CA ALA A 223 -7.90 -1.24 -10.87
C ALA A 223 -7.38 0.03 -11.58
N ALA A 224 -7.86 0.30 -12.80
CA ALA A 224 -7.57 1.53 -13.53
C ALA A 224 -8.12 2.78 -12.84
N ILE A 225 -9.40 2.76 -12.41
CA ILE A 225 -10.04 3.89 -11.73
C ILE A 225 -9.36 4.21 -10.40
N CYS A 226 -8.91 3.22 -9.63
CA CYS A 226 -8.19 3.44 -8.37
C CYS A 226 -6.89 4.25 -8.55
N PHE A 227 -6.33 4.33 -9.76
CA PHE A 227 -5.13 5.10 -10.07
C PHE A 227 -5.47 6.56 -10.48
N ASN A 228 -6.24 7.26 -9.65
CA ASN A 228 -6.61 8.67 -9.84
C ASN A 228 -6.10 9.55 -8.68
N SER A 229 -5.93 10.85 -8.93
CA SER A 229 -5.31 11.78 -7.98
C SER A 229 -6.08 11.91 -6.66
N LEU A 230 -7.41 11.81 -6.66
CA LEU A 230 -8.21 11.87 -5.43
C LEU A 230 -7.88 10.68 -4.52
N THR A 231 -7.89 9.46 -5.07
CA THR A 231 -7.57 8.24 -4.34
C THR A 231 -6.12 8.24 -3.86
N LEU A 232 -5.17 8.65 -4.72
CA LEU A 232 -3.75 8.73 -4.34
C LEU A 232 -3.52 9.76 -3.23
N ALA A 233 -4.15 10.93 -3.31
CA ALA A 233 -4.02 11.96 -2.28
C ALA A 233 -4.66 11.53 -0.96
N TRP A 234 -5.85 10.92 -1.02
CA TRP A 234 -6.53 10.46 0.20
C TRP A 234 -5.77 9.35 0.91
N ALA A 235 -5.07 8.47 0.19
CA ALA A 235 -4.19 7.48 0.81
C ALA A 235 -3.09 8.13 1.67
N GLU A 236 -2.53 9.26 1.25
CA GLU A 236 -1.54 10.00 2.06
C GLU A 236 -2.20 10.74 3.25
N VAL A 237 -3.47 11.13 3.10
CA VAL A 237 -4.27 11.78 4.15
C VAL A 237 -4.69 10.79 5.24
N SER A 238 -5.09 9.58 4.87
CA SER A 238 -5.63 8.57 5.78
C SER A 238 -4.61 7.54 6.26
N GLY A 239 -3.53 7.33 5.52
CA GLY A 239 -2.50 6.35 5.87
C GLY A 239 -1.51 6.83 6.92
N ARG A 240 -0.75 5.87 7.45
CA ARG A 240 0.26 6.09 8.50
C ARG A 240 1.63 6.10 7.89
N SER A 241 2.38 7.19 8.07
CA SER A 241 3.78 7.24 7.64
C SER A 241 4.70 6.71 8.74
N TYR A 242 5.59 5.76 8.41
CA TYR A 242 6.63 5.26 9.30
C TYR A 242 8.02 5.77 8.92
N GLY A 243 9.01 5.52 9.77
CA GLY A 243 10.41 5.83 9.50
C GLY A 243 10.88 5.23 8.16
N GLY A 244 11.73 5.96 7.43
CA GLY A 244 12.16 5.58 6.08
C GLY A 244 11.18 5.98 4.96
N GLY A 245 10.06 6.62 5.32
CA GLY A 245 9.13 7.23 4.37
C GLY A 245 8.12 6.26 3.78
N VAL A 246 7.93 5.08 4.39
CA VAL A 246 6.87 4.12 4.01
C VAL A 246 5.53 4.66 4.48
N LEU A 247 4.54 4.64 3.59
CA LEU A 247 3.12 4.81 3.93
C LEU A 247 2.52 3.43 4.16
N GLU A 248 1.76 3.26 5.22
CA GLU A 248 0.98 2.06 5.49
C GLU A 248 -0.51 2.38 5.49
N LEU A 249 -1.29 1.56 4.80
CA LEU A 249 -2.75 1.56 4.88
C LEU A 249 -3.18 0.28 5.56
N GLU A 250 -3.84 0.36 6.72
CA GLU A 250 -4.55 -0.80 7.27
C GLU A 250 -5.79 -1.14 6.43
N THR A 251 -6.38 -2.32 6.64
CA THR A 251 -7.57 -2.77 5.88
C THR A 251 -8.69 -1.73 5.93
N SER A 252 -9.01 -1.24 7.13
CA SER A 252 -10.03 -0.19 7.31
C SER A 252 -9.68 1.10 6.57
N GLU A 253 -8.41 1.54 6.57
CA GLU A 253 -7.99 2.75 5.85
C GLU A 253 -8.08 2.54 4.33
N ALA A 254 -7.75 1.34 3.85
CA ALA A 254 -7.88 0.95 2.44
C ALA A 254 -9.34 0.87 1.98
N GLU A 255 -10.23 0.27 2.76
CA GLU A 255 -11.66 0.15 2.46
C GLU A 255 -12.37 1.50 2.36
N HIS A 256 -11.86 2.52 3.06
CA HIS A 256 -12.42 3.87 3.02
C HIS A 256 -11.72 4.80 2.02
N LEU A 257 -10.88 4.26 1.13
CA LEU A 257 -10.38 5.08 0.03
C LEU A 257 -11.55 5.56 -0.86
N PRO A 258 -11.60 6.86 -1.22
CA PRO A 258 -12.65 7.41 -2.06
C PRO A 258 -12.41 7.00 -3.52
N ILE A 259 -13.37 6.28 -4.11
CA ILE A 259 -13.30 5.79 -5.49
C ILE A 259 -14.47 6.38 -6.29
N PRO A 260 -14.20 7.15 -7.38
CA PRO A 260 -15.24 7.58 -8.29
C PRO A 260 -15.57 6.46 -9.28
N TYR A 261 -16.39 5.50 -8.83
CA TYR A 261 -16.73 4.32 -9.62
C TYR A 261 -18.17 4.38 -10.14
N SER A 262 -18.33 4.04 -11.42
CA SER A 262 -19.65 3.93 -12.06
C SER A 262 -19.59 3.07 -13.30
N SER A 263 -20.69 2.38 -13.60
CA SER A 263 -20.83 1.61 -14.84
C SER A 263 -20.68 2.50 -16.09
N LYS A 264 -21.02 3.79 -16.00
CA LYS A 264 -20.95 4.78 -17.10
C LYS A 264 -19.54 5.26 -17.46
N ILE A 265 -18.54 4.99 -16.62
CA ILE A 265 -17.15 5.39 -16.89
C ILE A 265 -16.55 4.46 -17.95
N GLU A 266 -16.28 4.97 -19.14
CA GLU A 266 -15.57 4.22 -20.18
C GLU A 266 -14.07 4.52 -20.10
N ILE A 267 -13.34 3.64 -19.45
CA ILE A 267 -11.88 3.74 -19.28
C ILE A 267 -11.18 2.58 -19.97
N ASP A 268 -10.22 2.90 -20.84
CA ASP A 268 -9.30 1.90 -21.40
C ASP A 268 -8.29 1.45 -20.33
N SER A 269 -8.58 0.35 -19.64
CA SER A 269 -7.69 -0.24 -18.65
C SER A 269 -6.40 -0.79 -19.27
N ARG A 270 -6.42 -1.22 -20.55
CA ARG A 270 -5.21 -1.71 -21.24
C ARG A 270 -4.22 -0.57 -21.47
N LYS A 271 -4.71 0.63 -21.78
CA LYS A 271 -3.87 1.82 -21.86
C LYS A 271 -3.22 2.16 -20.52
N VAL A 272 -3.97 2.10 -19.41
CA VAL A 272 -3.42 2.33 -18.06
C VAL A 272 -2.34 1.30 -17.74
N ASP A 273 -2.63 0.03 -17.99
CA ASP A 273 -1.67 -1.06 -17.79
C ASP A 273 -0.38 -0.85 -18.61
N PHE A 274 -0.53 -0.55 -19.91
CA PHE A 274 0.59 -0.26 -20.79
C PHE A 274 1.46 0.90 -20.29
N LEU A 275 0.86 2.02 -19.89
CA LEU A 275 1.60 3.19 -19.42
C LEU A 275 2.39 2.87 -18.14
N LEU A 276 1.76 2.18 -17.18
CA LEU A 276 2.41 1.78 -15.92
C LEU A 276 3.55 0.78 -16.13
N ARG A 277 3.36 -0.24 -16.99
CA ARG A 277 4.43 -1.18 -17.34
C ARG A 277 5.66 -0.49 -17.95
N ASN A 278 5.46 0.61 -18.65
CA ASN A 278 6.53 1.42 -19.24
C ASN A 278 7.04 2.54 -18.32
N GLY A 279 6.63 2.58 -17.05
CA GLY A 279 7.07 3.57 -16.07
C GLY A 279 6.56 4.99 -16.33
N LYS A 280 5.52 5.14 -17.16
CA LYS A 280 4.88 6.41 -17.55
C LYS A 280 3.76 6.77 -16.57
N ASP A 281 4.04 6.72 -15.28
CA ASP A 281 3.02 6.79 -14.24
C ASP A 281 2.26 8.13 -14.22
N LEU A 282 2.94 9.23 -14.54
CA LEU A 282 2.30 10.55 -14.63
C LEU A 282 1.35 10.64 -15.83
N GLU A 283 1.71 10.04 -16.97
CA GLU A 283 0.82 9.96 -18.14
C GLU A 283 -0.39 9.08 -17.84
N ALA A 284 -0.19 7.96 -17.13
CA ALA A 284 -1.28 7.11 -16.67
C ALA A 284 -2.23 7.87 -15.74
N LEU A 285 -1.69 8.56 -14.74
CA LEU A 285 -2.46 9.34 -13.78
C LEU A 285 -3.23 10.48 -14.47
N GLU A 286 -2.59 11.19 -15.40
CA GLU A 286 -3.24 12.24 -16.18
C GLU A 286 -4.37 11.72 -17.05
N TYR A 287 -4.18 10.57 -17.70
CA TYR A 287 -5.22 9.91 -18.47
C TYR A 287 -6.41 9.50 -17.58
N VAL A 288 -6.14 8.84 -16.45
CA VAL A 288 -7.20 8.41 -15.52
C VAL A 288 -7.95 9.63 -14.95
N ASP A 289 -7.24 10.68 -14.53
CA ASP A 289 -7.86 11.89 -13.99
C ASP A 289 -8.75 12.59 -15.02
N ASN A 290 -8.33 12.65 -16.28
CA ASN A 290 -9.13 13.21 -17.36
C ASN A 290 -10.44 12.41 -17.53
N VAL A 291 -10.36 11.09 -17.61
CA VAL A 291 -11.53 10.22 -17.79
C VAL A 291 -12.47 10.26 -16.58
N VAL A 292 -11.92 10.11 -15.37
CA VAL A 292 -12.69 9.88 -14.15
C VAL A 292 -13.07 11.19 -13.45
N LEU A 293 -12.10 12.06 -13.18
CA LEU A 293 -12.34 13.29 -12.41
C LEU A 293 -12.87 14.42 -13.31
N SER A 294 -12.33 14.59 -14.51
CA SER A 294 -12.77 15.67 -15.39
C SER A 294 -14.05 15.31 -16.16
N ASN A 295 -14.01 14.31 -17.05
CA ASN A 295 -15.12 14.03 -17.95
C ASN A 295 -16.34 13.44 -17.23
N TYR A 296 -16.13 12.52 -16.28
CA TYR A 296 -17.24 11.88 -15.57
C TYR A 296 -17.76 12.71 -14.38
N MET A 297 -16.88 13.23 -13.52
CA MET A 297 -17.31 14.00 -12.35
C MET A 297 -17.48 15.51 -12.60
N GLY A 298 -16.99 16.04 -13.72
CA GLY A 298 -17.05 17.48 -14.03
C GLY A 298 -16.08 18.33 -13.21
N ILE A 299 -15.03 17.74 -12.62
CA ILE A 299 -14.08 18.47 -11.79
C ILE A 299 -13.15 19.30 -12.69
N SER A 300 -12.96 20.57 -12.31
CA SER A 300 -12.10 21.49 -13.07
C SER A 300 -10.63 21.04 -13.04
N ASN A 301 -9.90 21.33 -14.12
CA ASN A 301 -8.46 21.07 -14.19
C ASN A 301 -7.66 21.79 -13.09
N SER A 302 -8.13 22.95 -12.62
CA SER A 302 -7.55 23.66 -11.48
C SER A 302 -7.68 22.84 -10.19
N THR A 303 -8.87 22.33 -9.90
CA THR A 303 -9.14 21.50 -8.72
C THR A 303 -8.35 20.18 -8.78
N ILE A 304 -8.32 19.50 -9.94
CA ILE A 304 -7.53 18.28 -10.13
C ILE A 304 -6.04 18.54 -9.85
N LYS A 305 -5.49 19.66 -10.32
CA LYS A 305 -4.10 20.05 -10.03
C LYS A 305 -3.87 20.24 -8.54
N HIS A 306 -4.79 20.87 -7.81
CA HIS A 306 -4.68 21.02 -6.35
C HIS A 306 -4.70 19.67 -5.62
N ILE A 307 -5.57 18.75 -6.02
CA ILE A 307 -5.61 17.38 -5.46
C ILE A 307 -4.28 16.66 -5.74
N ARG A 308 -3.77 16.72 -6.98
CA ARG A 308 -2.49 16.11 -7.34
C ARG A 308 -1.32 16.72 -6.56
N SER A 309 -1.32 18.04 -6.37
CA SER A 309 -0.32 18.73 -5.55
C SER A 309 -0.34 18.24 -4.11
N ALA A 310 -1.51 18.03 -3.51
CA ALA A 310 -1.60 17.45 -2.16
C ALA A 310 -0.97 16.06 -2.06
N TRP A 311 -1.24 15.17 -3.03
CA TRP A 311 -0.58 13.87 -3.08
C TRP A 311 0.94 14.00 -3.12
N VAL A 312 1.46 14.83 -4.03
CA VAL A 312 2.91 15.04 -4.19
C VAL A 312 3.53 15.63 -2.94
N GLU A 313 2.89 16.63 -2.33
CA GLU A 313 3.36 17.32 -1.12
C GLU A 313 3.48 16.34 0.06
N LEU A 314 2.41 15.60 0.38
CA LEU A 314 2.42 14.65 1.50
C LEU A 314 3.38 13.48 1.27
N ARG A 315 3.42 12.95 0.04
CA ARG A 315 4.39 11.91 -0.34
C ARG A 315 5.83 12.39 -0.18
N ASN A 316 6.15 13.57 -0.71
CA ASN A 316 7.50 14.15 -0.59
C ASN A 316 7.86 14.37 0.88
N ARG A 317 6.89 14.82 1.69
CA ARG A 317 7.10 15.04 3.12
C ARG A 317 7.44 13.78 3.90
N ARG A 318 6.82 12.62 3.60
CA ARG A 318 7.21 11.36 4.25
C ARG A 318 8.54 10.82 3.74
N THR A 319 8.81 10.96 2.44
CA THR A 319 10.04 10.44 1.83
C THR A 319 11.28 11.29 2.12
N SER A 320 11.14 12.61 2.30
CA SER A 320 12.26 13.52 2.62
C SER A 320 12.92 13.22 3.96
N ARG A 321 12.15 12.68 4.93
CA ARG A 321 12.67 12.19 6.22
C ARG A 321 13.75 11.12 6.06
N ARG A 322 13.73 10.36 4.96
CA ARG A 322 14.75 9.36 4.64
C ARG A 322 16.10 10.01 4.36
N PHE A 323 16.12 11.06 3.54
CA PHE A 323 17.35 11.78 3.19
C PHE A 323 17.99 12.43 4.42
N VAL A 324 17.18 13.00 5.33
CA VAL A 324 17.68 13.55 6.59
C VAL A 324 18.31 12.46 7.48
N LYS A 325 17.72 11.26 7.50
CA LYS A 325 18.26 10.14 8.28
C LYS A 325 19.56 9.58 7.68
N GLU A 326 19.61 9.42 6.35
CA GLU A 326 20.80 8.96 5.62
C GLU A 326 21.96 9.96 5.75
N GLN A 327 21.69 11.27 5.68
CA GLN A 327 22.70 12.31 5.90
C GLN A 327 23.23 12.34 7.34
N LYS A 328 22.35 12.18 8.35
CA LYS A 328 22.76 12.09 9.76
C LYS A 328 23.62 10.85 10.02
N GLN A 329 23.28 9.72 9.40
CA GLN A 329 24.04 8.48 9.52
C GLN A 329 25.42 8.59 8.83
N ALA A 330 25.48 9.19 7.63
CA ALA A 330 26.73 9.47 6.94
C ALA A 330 27.64 10.43 7.73
N LYS A 331 27.05 11.47 8.34
CA LYS A 331 27.78 12.43 9.18
C LYS A 331 28.33 11.79 10.47
N SER A 332 27.54 10.93 11.12
CA SER A 332 27.98 10.17 12.30
C SER A 332 29.12 9.20 11.97
N ILE A 333 29.07 8.52 10.83
CA ILE A 333 30.15 7.62 10.37
C ILE A 333 31.41 8.42 10.06
N TYR A 334 31.27 9.57 9.39
CA TYR A 334 32.37 10.47 9.10
C TYR A 334 33.05 11.02 10.37
N GLU A 335 32.27 11.46 11.36
CA GLU A 335 32.79 11.97 12.63
C GLU A 335 33.50 10.89 13.47
N GLN A 336 33.03 9.64 13.42
CA GLN A 336 33.69 8.49 14.05
C GLN A 336 34.96 8.03 13.33
N SER A 337 35.14 8.42 12.06
CA SER A 337 36.30 8.07 11.24
C SER A 337 37.44 9.08 11.30
N LYS A 338 37.28 10.20 12.03
CA LYS A 338 38.36 11.17 12.22
C LYS A 338 39.41 10.59 13.19
N PRO A 339 40.70 10.57 12.83
CA PRO A 339 41.76 10.22 13.77
C PRO A 339 41.74 11.22 14.94
N GLN A 340 41.91 10.68 16.16
CA GLN A 340 41.94 11.44 17.42
C GLN A 340 43.05 12.48 17.46
#